data_AF-A0A7S2ELL4-F1
#
_entry.id   AF-A0A7S2ELL4-F1
#
_cell.length_a   1.000
_cell.length_b   1.000
_cell.length_c   1.000
_cell.angle_alpha   90.00
_cell.angle_beta   90.00
_cell.angle_gamma   90.00
#
_symmetry.space_group_name_H-M   'P 1'
#
loop_
_entity.id
_entity.type
_entity.pdbx_description
1 polymer ?
#
loop_
_entity_poly.entity_id
_entity_poly.type
_entity_poly.pdbx_seq_one_letter_code
_entity_poly.pdbx_strand_id
1 'polypeptide(L)'
;RNICNEVLILCEVNHPNIIQLEEVYESENVIFIVQELCEGGDLAGLLTNPANKVKDPQLWEQRCAEFMKQTLSGLQYLHSKGIVHRDLKLENVLFKSKDP
;
A
#
# COMPACT_ATOMS: atom_id res chain seq x y z
N ARG A 1 -15.35 -3.02 -14.44
CA ARG A 1 -15.94 -4.19 -13.74
C ARG A 1 -15.48 -4.36 -12.28
N ASN A 2 -14.48 -3.63 -11.76
CA ASN A 2 -14.03 -3.80 -10.36
C ASN A 2 -13.93 -2.51 -9.51
N ILE A 3 -14.07 -1.31 -10.07
CA ILE A 3 -13.90 -0.05 -9.31
C ILE A 3 -14.90 0.05 -8.16
N CYS A 4 -16.16 -0.34 -8.37
CA CYS A 4 -17.16 -0.35 -7.30
C CYS A 4 -16.77 -1.28 -6.15
N ASN A 5 -16.14 -2.43 -6.44
CA ASN A 5 -15.67 -3.35 -5.40
C ASN A 5 -14.48 -2.79 -4.63
N GLU A 6 -13.56 -2.11 -5.32
CA GLU A 6 -12.43 -1.43 -4.68
C GLU A 6 -12.89 -0.32 -3.74
N VAL A 7 -13.82 0.54 -4.20
CA VAL A 7 -14.43 1.58 -3.35
C VAL A 7 -15.11 0.97 -2.13
N LEU A 8 -15.92 -0.09 -2.31
CA LEU A 8 -16.59 -0.75 -1.19
C LEU A 8 -15.59 -1.32 -0.17
N ILE A 9 -14.54 -2.00 -0.63
CA ILE A 9 -13.49 -2.53 0.26
C ILE A 9 -12.81 -1.38 1.01
N LEU A 10 -12.42 -0.31 0.29
CA LEU A 10 -11.74 0.85 0.86
C LEU A 10 -12.59 1.59 1.91
N CYS A 11 -13.92 1.59 1.77
CA CYS A 11 -14.84 2.12 2.79
C CYS A 11 -14.90 1.27 4.06
N GLU A 12 -14.68 -0.04 3.97
CA GLU A 12 -14.83 -0.98 5.09
C GLU A 12 -13.53 -1.29 5.84
N VAL A 13 -12.38 -0.99 5.24
CA VAL A 13 -11.06 -1.25 5.83
C VAL A 13 -10.56 -0.02 6.57
N ASN A 14 -9.96 -0.26 7.73
CA ASN A 14 -9.28 0.76 8.53
C ASN A 14 -8.15 0.06 9.29
N HIS A 15 -6.92 0.25 8.82
CA HIS A 15 -5.73 -0.39 9.35
C HIS A 15 -4.48 0.44 9.00
N PRO A 16 -3.51 0.62 9.90
CA PRO A 16 -2.34 1.49 9.66
C PRO A 16 -1.42 1.07 8.50
N ASN A 17 -1.53 -0.17 8.00
CA ASN A 17 -0.79 -0.69 6.85
C ASN A 17 -1.68 -0.97 5.62
N ILE A 18 -2.81 -0.27 5.52
CA ILE A 18 -3.69 -0.28 4.35
C ILE A 18 -4.02 1.17 4.04
N ILE A 19 -3.96 1.54 2.76
CA ILE A 19 -4.24 2.91 2.31
C ILE A 19 -5.65 3.33 2.76
N GLN A 20 -5.73 4.50 3.41
CA GLN A 20 -7.01 5.03 3.88
C GLN A 20 -7.72 5.80 2.76
N LEU A 21 -9.01 5.50 2.58
CA LEU A 21 -9.92 6.31 1.78
C LEU A 21 -10.31 7.56 2.57
N GLU A 22 -10.18 8.73 1.94
CA GLU A 22 -10.65 10.00 2.48
C GLU A 22 -12.05 10.32 1.93
N GLU A 23 -12.21 10.36 0.60
CA GLU A 23 -13.46 10.77 -0.06
C GLU A 23 -13.66 10.08 -1.42
N VAL A 24 -14.90 10.01 -1.88
CA VAL A 24 -15.26 9.51 -3.21
C VAL A 24 -16.19 10.51 -3.89
N TYR A 25 -15.84 10.88 -5.12
CA TYR A 25 -16.68 11.73 -5.98
C TYR A 25 -17.11 10.94 -7.21
N GLU A 26 -18.38 11.04 -7.56
CA GLU A 26 -18.93 10.43 -8.75
C GLU A 26 -19.48 11.51 -9.69
N SER A 27 -19.17 11.39 -10.97
CA SER A 27 -19.73 12.16 -12.08
C SER A 27 -20.22 11.19 -13.15
N GLU A 28 -20.96 11.69 -14.16
CA GLU A 28 -21.71 10.85 -15.12
C GLU A 28 -20.95 9.64 -15.70
N ASN A 29 -19.63 9.73 -15.88
CA ASN A 29 -18.82 8.64 -16.42
C ASN A 29 -17.48 8.43 -15.68
N VAL A 30 -17.26 9.07 -14.53
CA VAL A 30 -15.96 9.05 -13.84
C VAL A 30 -16.16 8.98 -12.33
N ILE A 31 -15.39 8.11 -11.68
CA ILE A 31 -15.28 8.03 -10.22
C ILE A 31 -13.89 8.55 -9.83
N PHE A 32 -13.84 9.52 -8.95
CA PHE A 32 -12.62 9.99 -8.29
C PHE A 32 -12.55 9.38 -6.89
N ILE A 33 -11.43 8.75 -6.58
CA ILE A 33 -11.14 8.15 -5.28
C ILE A 33 -10.03 8.97 -4.65
N VAL A 34 -10.32 9.65 -3.56
CA VAL A 34 -9.37 10.44 -2.78
C VAL A 34 -8.87 9.57 -1.63
N GLN A 35 -7.56 9.35 -1.58
CA GLN A 35 -6.88 8.51 -0.60
C GLN A 35 -5.81 9.33 0.12
N GLU A 36 -5.32 8.82 1.25
CA GLU A 36 -4.20 9.43 1.93
C GLU A 36 -2.97 9.56 0.99
N LEU A 37 -2.24 10.67 1.11
CA LEU A 37 -1.05 10.91 0.31
C LEU A 37 0.12 10.04 0.81
N CYS A 38 0.67 9.22 -0.10
CA CYS A 38 1.91 8.48 0.12
C CYS A 38 3.07 9.12 -0.66
N GLU A 39 3.90 9.91 0.01
CA GLU A 39 4.94 10.72 -0.63
C GLU A 39 6.22 9.95 -0.98
N GLY A 40 6.43 8.77 -0.39
CA GLY A 40 7.65 7.97 -0.55
C GLY A 40 7.68 7.05 -1.76
N GLY A 41 6.63 7.08 -2.60
CA GLY A 41 6.51 6.20 -3.76
C GLY A 41 6.21 4.74 -3.37
N ASP A 42 6.55 3.81 -4.26
CA ASP A 42 6.30 2.38 -4.09
C ASP A 42 7.58 1.56 -3.82
N LEU A 43 7.39 0.34 -3.33
CA LEU A 43 8.48 -0.59 -3.01
C LEU A 43 9.30 -1.01 -4.25
N ALA A 44 8.71 -1.06 -5.44
CA ALA A 44 9.46 -1.36 -6.66
C ALA A 44 10.44 -0.22 -7.00
N GLY A 45 10.00 1.02 -6.90
CA GLY A 45 10.82 2.23 -7.06
C GLY A 45 11.96 2.28 -6.03
N LEU A 46 11.69 1.92 -4.78
CA LEU A 46 12.73 1.82 -3.75
C LEU A 46 13.84 0.84 -4.16
N LEU A 47 13.48 -0.35 -4.64
CA LEU A 47 14.41 -1.44 -4.95
C LEU A 47 15.22 -1.21 -6.23
N THR A 48 14.64 -0.50 -7.20
CA THR A 48 15.27 -0.24 -8.49
C THR A 48 16.18 0.98 -8.48
N ASN A 49 15.96 1.93 -7.57
CA ASN A 49 16.78 3.13 -7.45
C ASN A 49 18.14 2.81 -6.79
N PRO A 50 19.28 2.96 -7.52
CA PRO A 50 20.60 2.71 -6.96
C PRO A 50 20.96 3.58 -5.75
N ALA A 51 20.37 4.78 -5.64
CA ALA A 51 20.61 5.69 -4.52
C ALA A 51 20.05 5.15 -3.19
N ASN A 52 19.06 4.26 -3.24
CA ASN A 52 18.41 3.69 -2.05
C ASN A 52 19.10 2.41 -1.56
N LYS A 53 20.13 1.93 -2.27
CA LYS A 53 20.86 0.72 -1.88
C LYS A 53 21.67 0.99 -0.62
N VAL A 54 21.28 0.30 0.45
CA VAL A 54 22.05 0.26 1.68
C VAL A 54 23.31 -0.57 1.44
N LYS A 55 24.48 -0.01 1.75
CA LYS A 55 25.78 -0.69 1.57
C LYS A 55 25.98 -1.82 2.58
N ASP A 56 25.38 -1.70 3.75
CA ASP A 56 25.39 -2.71 4.80
C ASP A 56 24.30 -3.76 4.56
N PRO A 57 24.67 -5.02 4.26
CA PRO A 57 23.70 -6.09 4.01
C PRO A 57 22.79 -6.39 5.21
N GLN A 58 23.28 -6.26 6.45
CA GLN A 58 22.48 -6.57 7.65
C GLN A 58 21.40 -5.51 7.87
N LEU A 59 21.77 -4.24 7.71
CA LEU A 59 20.81 -3.14 7.78
C LEU A 59 19.75 -3.23 6.67
N TRP A 60 20.16 -3.70 5.48
CA TRP A 60 19.23 -3.95 4.38
C TRP A 60 18.23 -5.06 4.71
N GLU A 61 18.70 -6.20 5.23
CA GLU A 61 17.85 -7.32 5.63
C GLU A 61 16.84 -6.90 6.70
N GLN A 62 17.27 -6.12 7.69
CA GLN A 62 16.38 -5.59 8.72
C GLN A 62 15.25 -4.74 8.11
N ARG A 63 15.57 -3.82 7.19
CA ARG A 63 14.57 -3.01 6.50
C ARG A 63 13.58 -3.86 5.70
N CYS A 64 14.07 -4.86 4.96
CA CYS A 64 13.21 -5.78 4.24
C CYS A 64 12.26 -6.53 5.19
N ALA A 65 12.75 -6.97 6.35
CA ALA A 65 11.92 -7.61 7.37
C ALA A 65 10.84 -6.68 7.91
N GLU A 66 11.16 -5.39 8.11
CA GLU A 66 10.19 -4.37 8.52
C GLU A 66 9.10 -4.14 7.46
N PHE A 67 9.47 -4.05 6.18
CA PHE A 67 8.49 -3.95 5.08
C PHE A 67 7.57 -5.17 5.04
N MET A 68 8.15 -6.38 5.09
CA MET A 68 7.38 -7.62 5.10
C MET A 68 6.43 -7.69 6.30
N LYS A 69 6.88 -7.30 7.49
CA LYS A 69 6.05 -7.28 8.70
C LYS A 69 4.83 -6.36 8.53
N GLN A 70 5.03 -5.16 8.00
CA GLN A 70 3.94 -4.21 7.76
C GLN A 70 2.97 -4.71 6.69
N THR A 71 3.48 -5.22 5.56
CA THR A 71 2.65 -5.80 4.49
C THR A 71 1.83 -6.98 5.00
N LEU A 72 2.45 -7.90 5.74
CA LEU A 72 1.77 -9.06 6.31
C LEU A 72 0.74 -8.68 7.37
N SER A 73 1.00 -7.62 8.15
CA SER A 73 0.03 -7.05 9.10
C SER A 73 -1.25 -6.58 8.38
N GLY A 74 -1.09 -5.81 7.30
CA GLY A 74 -2.23 -5.38 6.45
C GLY A 74 -2.97 -6.55 5.81
N LEU A 75 -2.25 -7.55 5.29
CA LEU A 75 -2.88 -8.74 4.71
C LEU A 75 -3.62 -9.58 5.75
N GLN A 76 -3.05 -9.74 6.95
CA GLN A 76 -3.71 -10.44 8.05
C GLN A 76 -5.05 -9.77 8.38
N TYR A 77 -5.08 -8.43 8.44
CA TYR A 77 -6.30 -7.68 8.62
C TYR A 77 -7.31 -7.95 7.50
N LEU A 78 -6.92 -7.84 6.23
CA LEU A 78 -7.81 -8.12 5.09
C LEU A 78 -8.38 -9.55 5.16
N HIS A 79 -7.51 -10.53 5.40
CA HIS A 79 -7.90 -11.94 5.50
C HIS A 79 -8.86 -12.20 6.68
N SER A 80 -8.71 -11.48 7.80
CA SER A 80 -9.65 -11.58 8.93
C SER A 80 -11.06 -11.08 8.58
N LYS A 81 -11.18 -10.25 7.54
CA LYS A 81 -12.45 -9.78 6.96
C LYS A 81 -12.92 -10.63 5.77
N GLY A 82 -12.23 -11.72 5.45
CA GLY A 82 -12.55 -12.56 4.29
C GLY A 82 -12.20 -11.92 2.94
N ILE A 83 -11.37 -10.87 2.93
CA ILE A 83 -10.98 -10.14 1.71
C ILE A 83 -9.63 -10.66 1.24
N VAL A 84 -9.56 -11.12 -0.02
CA VAL A 84 -8.29 -11.49 -0.68
C VAL A 84 -7.86 -10.36 -1.60
N HIS A 85 -6.65 -9.84 -1.42
CA HIS A 85 -6.12 -8.72 -2.23
C HIS A 85 -6.04 -9.05 -3.73
N ARG A 86 -5.58 -10.27 -4.07
CA ARG A 86 -5.43 -10.83 -5.44
C ARG A 86 -4.40 -10.16 -6.37
N ASP A 87 -4.00 -8.92 -6.13
CA ASP A 87 -2.95 -8.24 -6.91
C ASP A 87 -1.81 -7.74 -6.00
N LEU A 88 -1.31 -8.58 -5.11
CA LEU A 88 -0.21 -8.20 -4.23
C LEU A 88 1.11 -8.23 -5.03
N LYS A 89 1.70 -7.06 -5.22
CA LYS A 89 2.96 -6.82 -5.92
C LYS A 89 3.66 -5.60 -5.31
N LEU A 90 4.92 -5.39 -5.67
CA LEU A 90 5.78 -4.36 -5.06
C LEU A 90 5.24 -2.94 -5.33
N GLU A 91 4.63 -2.73 -6.50
CA GLU A 91 4.03 -1.46 -6.92
C GLU A 91 2.79 -1.08 -6.09
N ASN A 92 2.15 -2.06 -5.45
CA ASN A 92 0.96 -1.85 -4.60
C ASN A 92 1.32 -1.71 -3.11
N VAL A 93 2.62 -1.57 -2.77
CA VAL A 93 3.10 -1.28 -1.42
C VAL A 93 3.71 0.11 -1.43
N LEU A 94 3.02 1.06 -0.77
CA LEU A 94 3.35 2.48 -0.80
C LEU A 94 3.98 2.96 0.51
N PHE A 95 4.85 3.96 0.42
CA PHE A 95 5.47 4.62 1.57
C PHE A 95 4.80 5.96 1.86
N LYS A 96 4.37 6.14 3.12
CA LYS A 96 3.69 7.36 3.56
C LYS A 96 4.59 8.60 3.46
N SER A 97 5.84 8.50 3.90
CA SER A 97 6.84 9.56 3.89
C SER A 97 8.03 9.23 2.98
N LYS A 98 8.74 10.27 2.54
CA LYS A 98 10.03 10.15 1.82
C LYS A 98 11.18 9.71 2.72
N ASP A 99 11.07 9.95 4.02
CA ASP A 99 12.02 9.48 5.00
C ASP A 99 11.66 8.07 5.49
N PRO A 100 12.66 7.17 5.57
CA PRO A 100 12.49 5.79 6.06
C PRO A 100 12.21 5.71 7.56
#